data_AF-A0A8T4D0Z6-F1
#
_entry.id   AF-A0A8T4D0Z6-F1
#
_cell.length_a   1.000
_cell.length_b   1.000
_cell.length_c   1.000
_cell.angle_alpha   90.00
_cell.angle_beta   90.00
_cell.angle_gamma   90.00
#
_symmetry.space_group_name_H-M   'P 1'
#
loop_
_entity.id
_entity.type
_entity.pdbx_description
1 polymer ?
#
loop_
_entity_poly.entity_id
_entity_poly.type
_entity_poly.pdbx_seq_one_letter_code
_entity_poly.pdbx_strand_id
1 'polypeptide(L)'
;MKRIPIRYQTFPRTVNPPEFAEKVAKIFRDHEQQISTTILKKGLTSDEVLPVIRGDLEKLGFECEKSKMASGKINRPVLFGENGKTEVSYDIDASHPQWHAVLEVEAGRAWKGNAIYRDLIRASIMVGVKFLILAVPNRYKYNVSGKISTSTDYKNTRDLADALYGNDSFRLPYQLMLIGY
;
A
#
# COMPACT_ATOMS: atom_id res chain seq x y z
N MET A 1 -3.90 -4.18 25.80
CA MET A 1 -4.17 -4.77 24.47
C MET A 1 -2.82 -5.18 23.88
N LYS A 2 -2.69 -6.39 23.31
CA LYS A 2 -1.39 -6.94 22.88
C LYS A 2 -0.89 -6.16 21.64
N ARG A 3 0.35 -5.63 21.69
CA ARG A 3 1.01 -4.95 20.56
C ARG A 3 1.09 -5.91 19.37
N ILE A 4 0.80 -5.42 18.17
CA ILE A 4 1.03 -6.16 16.92
C ILE A 4 2.19 -5.46 16.24
N PRO A 5 3.36 -6.11 16.10
CA PRO A 5 4.52 -5.48 15.47
C PRO A 5 4.28 -5.27 13.97
N ILE A 6 5.07 -4.38 13.37
CA ILE A 6 5.16 -4.27 11.91
C ILE A 6 5.53 -5.63 11.32
N ARG A 7 4.77 -6.05 10.32
CA ARG A 7 4.92 -7.35 9.65
C ARG A 7 4.56 -7.22 8.18
N TYR A 8 5.04 -8.15 7.36
CA TYR A 8 4.68 -8.20 5.96
C TYR A 8 4.44 -9.63 5.48
N GLN A 9 3.73 -9.76 4.36
CA GLN A 9 3.54 -10.99 3.61
C GLN A 9 3.61 -10.69 2.13
N THR A 10 4.23 -11.58 1.35
CA THR A 10 4.26 -11.48 -0.11
C THR A 10 3.36 -12.51 -0.76
N PHE A 11 2.82 -12.14 -1.93
CA PHE A 11 1.93 -12.94 -2.75
C PHE A 11 2.37 -12.95 -4.23
N PRO A 12 2.21 -14.08 -4.93
CA PRO A 12 1.70 -15.35 -4.42
C PRO A 12 2.65 -15.96 -3.39
N ARG A 13 2.12 -16.67 -2.38
CA ARG A 13 2.95 -17.24 -1.29
C ARG A 13 3.79 -18.44 -1.75
N THR A 14 3.70 -18.81 -3.02
CA THR A 14 4.41 -19.91 -3.67
C THR A 14 5.67 -19.44 -4.40
N VAL A 15 5.99 -18.15 -4.33
CA VAL A 15 7.19 -17.55 -4.92
C VAL A 15 8.01 -16.89 -3.82
N ASN A 16 9.34 -16.87 -3.99
CA ASN A 16 10.23 -16.18 -3.06
C ASN A 16 9.85 -14.69 -2.94
N PRO A 17 9.88 -14.11 -1.74
CA PRO A 17 9.74 -12.66 -1.57
C PRO A 17 10.77 -11.91 -2.44
N PRO A 18 10.39 -10.77 -3.05
CA PRO A 18 11.36 -9.95 -3.76
C PRO A 18 12.46 -9.45 -2.80
N GLU A 19 13.68 -9.30 -3.31
CA GLU A 19 14.86 -8.95 -2.50
C GLU A 19 14.71 -7.62 -1.73
N PHE A 20 13.87 -6.72 -2.23
CA PHE A 20 13.61 -5.45 -1.58
C PHE A 20 12.61 -5.53 -0.42
N ALA A 21 11.84 -6.62 -0.28
CA ALA A 21 10.73 -6.69 0.66
C ALA A 21 11.17 -6.38 2.10
N GLU A 22 12.26 -7.00 2.55
CA GLU A 22 12.78 -6.75 3.90
C GLU A 22 13.32 -5.33 4.06
N LYS A 23 13.92 -4.73 3.02
CA LYS A 23 14.40 -3.34 3.05
C LYS A 23 13.24 -2.36 3.24
N VAL A 24 12.15 -2.55 2.52
CA VAL A 24 10.95 -1.72 2.66
C VAL A 24 10.28 -1.95 4.02
N ALA A 25 10.12 -3.20 4.45
CA ALA A 25 9.54 -3.52 5.75
C ALA A 25 10.35 -2.92 6.91
N LYS A 26 11.68 -2.85 6.78
CA LYS A 26 12.56 -2.21 7.76
C LYS A 26 12.26 -0.73 7.93
N ILE A 27 11.97 0.01 6.86
CA ILE A 27 11.60 1.43 6.95
C ILE A 27 10.36 1.60 7.85
N PHE A 28 9.32 0.78 7.65
CA PHE A 28 8.13 0.83 8.51
C PHE A 28 8.43 0.46 9.97
N ARG A 29 9.36 -0.48 10.22
CA ARG A 29 9.81 -0.85 11.58
C ARG A 29 10.58 0.28 12.26
N ASP A 30 11.50 0.92 11.54
CA ASP A 30 12.33 2.01 12.07
C ASP A 30 11.46 3.20 12.51
N HIS A 31 10.33 3.41 11.84
CA HIS A 31 9.35 4.47 12.15
C HIS A 31 8.13 3.99 12.95
N GLU A 32 8.11 2.76 13.47
CA GLU A 32 6.93 2.15 14.11
C GLU A 32 6.33 3.02 15.23
N GLN A 33 7.18 3.70 16.01
CA GLN A 33 6.72 4.58 17.10
C GLN A 33 5.90 5.78 16.60
N GLN A 34 6.16 6.24 15.38
CA GLN A 34 5.52 7.40 14.77
C GLN A 34 4.32 7.02 13.93
N ILE A 35 4.26 5.79 13.39
CA ILE A 35 3.23 5.38 12.44
C ILE A 35 2.29 4.28 12.97
N SER A 36 2.64 3.59 14.06
CA SER A 36 1.84 2.43 14.46
C SER A 36 0.48 2.83 15.03
N THR A 37 -0.56 2.34 14.36
CA THR A 37 -1.96 2.49 14.75
C THR A 37 -2.31 1.79 16.07
N THR A 38 -1.44 0.89 16.55
CA THR A 38 -1.60 0.21 17.84
C THR A 38 -0.97 0.95 19.01
N ILE A 39 0.01 1.83 18.73
CA ILE A 39 0.70 2.66 19.72
C ILE A 39 -0.04 4.00 19.90
N LEU A 40 -0.49 4.59 18.79
CA LEU A 40 -1.11 5.91 18.79
C LEU A 40 -2.59 5.86 19.18
N LYS A 41 -2.97 6.64 20.21
CA LYS A 41 -4.34 6.68 20.74
C LYS A 41 -5.38 7.23 19.76
N LYS A 42 -4.98 8.12 18.84
CA LYS A 42 -5.89 8.89 17.98
C LYS A 42 -6.22 8.21 16.64
N GLY A 43 -5.51 7.12 16.29
CA GLY A 43 -5.45 6.64 14.90
C GLY A 43 -4.67 7.63 14.02
N LEU A 44 -4.10 7.14 12.92
CA LEU A 44 -3.45 8.00 11.91
C LEU A 44 -4.22 7.94 10.58
N THR A 45 -4.13 9.02 9.80
CA THR A 45 -4.49 9.04 8.38
C THR A 45 -3.26 8.75 7.51
N SER A 46 -3.47 8.40 6.23
CA SER A 46 -2.39 8.01 5.31
C SER A 46 -1.48 9.20 5.01
N ASP A 47 -2.08 10.38 4.94
CA ASP A 47 -1.43 11.69 4.84
C ASP A 47 -0.41 11.97 5.95
N GLU A 48 -0.52 11.28 7.09
CA GLU A 48 0.41 11.41 8.21
C GLU A 48 1.54 10.38 8.15
N VAL A 49 1.36 9.25 7.45
CA VAL A 49 2.33 8.15 7.40
C VAL A 49 3.38 8.38 6.33
N LEU A 50 2.98 8.67 5.09
CA LEU A 50 3.92 8.82 3.97
C LEU A 50 5.00 9.89 4.24
N PRO A 51 4.67 11.10 4.76
CA PRO A 51 5.69 12.10 5.06
C PRO A 51 6.75 11.65 6.08
N VAL A 52 6.39 10.77 7.03
CA VAL A 52 7.32 10.24 8.04
C VAL A 52 8.35 9.32 7.41
N ILE A 53 7.92 8.44 6.52
CA ILE A 53 8.79 7.41 5.91
C ILE A 53 9.43 7.84 4.58
N ARG A 54 8.97 8.95 3.99
CA ARG A 54 9.40 9.45 2.66
C ARG A 54 10.91 9.51 2.52
N GLY A 55 11.61 10.13 3.47
CA GLY A 55 13.06 10.36 3.36
C GLY A 55 13.86 9.06 3.26
N ASP A 56 13.40 7.97 3.89
CA ASP A 56 14.08 6.67 3.80
C ASP A 56 13.65 5.88 2.56
N LEU A 57 12.41 6.06 2.09
CA LEU A 57 11.97 5.54 0.79
C LEU A 57 12.78 6.16 -0.35
N GLU A 58 12.99 7.49 -0.34
CA GLU A 58 13.79 8.20 -1.34
C GLU A 58 15.25 7.74 -1.35
N LYS A 59 15.86 7.51 -0.17
CA LYS A 59 17.20 6.89 -0.07
C LYS A 59 17.26 5.48 -0.66
N LEU A 60 16.13 4.77 -0.64
CA LEU A 60 16.01 3.43 -1.22
C LEU A 60 15.75 3.47 -2.73
N GLY A 61 15.55 4.66 -3.33
CA GLY A 61 15.33 4.84 -4.76
C GLY A 61 13.87 5.03 -5.16
N PHE A 62 12.96 5.22 -4.20
CA PHE A 62 11.58 5.59 -4.51
C PHE A 62 11.47 7.06 -4.92
N GLU A 63 10.64 7.30 -5.91
CA GLU A 63 10.00 8.59 -6.15
C GLU A 63 8.72 8.61 -5.32
N CYS A 64 8.56 9.58 -4.41
CA CYS A 64 7.38 9.70 -3.56
C CYS A 64 6.58 10.97 -3.89
N GLU A 65 5.26 10.90 -3.73
CA GLU A 65 4.42 12.10 -3.79
C GLU A 65 4.85 13.08 -2.69
N LYS A 66 4.87 14.36 -3.04
CA LYS A 66 5.33 15.45 -2.16
C LYS A 66 4.16 16.18 -1.52
N SER A 67 3.04 16.26 -2.24
CA SER A 67 1.81 16.90 -1.77
C SER A 67 0.62 16.44 -2.59
N LYS A 68 -0.59 16.70 -2.08
CA LYS A 68 -1.85 16.42 -2.78
C LYS A 68 -2.14 17.35 -3.96
N MET A 69 -1.33 18.40 -4.16
CA MET A 69 -1.48 19.27 -5.32
C MET A 69 -0.98 18.56 -6.57
N ALA A 70 -1.56 18.88 -7.73
CA ALA A 70 -1.19 18.23 -9.00
C ALA A 70 0.33 18.22 -9.28
N SER A 71 1.05 19.26 -8.88
CA SER A 71 2.51 19.36 -9.03
C SER A 71 3.32 18.43 -8.12
N GLY A 72 2.71 17.90 -7.06
CA GLY A 72 3.32 17.02 -6.09
C GLY A 72 2.98 15.54 -6.26
N LYS A 73 2.07 15.20 -7.18
CA LYS A 73 1.60 13.83 -7.40
C LYS A 73 2.48 13.06 -8.38
N ILE A 74 2.52 11.75 -8.20
CA ILE A 74 3.15 10.82 -9.15
C ILE A 74 2.06 10.14 -9.95
N ASN A 75 2.16 10.21 -11.28
CA ASN A 75 1.18 9.62 -12.19
C ASN A 75 1.74 8.37 -12.86
N ARG A 76 0.93 7.31 -12.91
CA ARG A 76 1.22 6.10 -13.70
C ARG A 76 0.24 5.95 -14.85
N PRO A 77 0.74 5.85 -16.11
CA PRO A 77 -0.11 5.58 -17.27
C PRO A 77 -0.86 4.25 -17.14
N VAL A 78 -2.09 4.26 -17.61
CA VAL A 78 -3.01 3.11 -17.62
C VAL A 78 -3.50 2.85 -19.04
N LEU A 79 -3.86 3.92 -19.75
CA LEU A 79 -4.36 3.84 -21.12
C LEU A 79 -3.64 4.87 -21.98
N PHE A 80 -3.19 4.42 -23.15
CA PHE A 80 -2.62 5.26 -24.19
C PHE A 80 -3.60 5.35 -25.36
N GLY A 81 -3.81 6.56 -25.85
CA GLY A 81 -4.61 6.86 -27.03
C GLY A 81 -3.80 6.89 -28.31
N GLU A 82 -4.37 7.57 -29.31
CA GLU A 82 -3.72 7.73 -30.61
C GLU A 82 -2.32 8.36 -30.48
N ASN A 83 -1.37 7.82 -31.26
CA ASN A 83 0.03 8.23 -31.26
C ASN A 83 0.74 8.07 -29.90
N GLY A 84 0.26 7.16 -29.04
CA GLY A 84 0.93 6.82 -27.77
C GLY A 84 0.82 7.91 -26.70
N LYS A 85 -0.11 8.87 -26.85
CA LYS A 85 -0.38 9.87 -25.81
C LYS A 85 -1.10 9.19 -24.64
N THR A 86 -0.67 9.45 -23.41
CA THR A 86 -1.39 8.98 -22.23
C THR A 86 -2.75 9.65 -22.14
N GLU A 87 -3.83 8.86 -22.13
CA GLU A 87 -5.21 9.34 -21.96
C GLU A 87 -5.70 9.16 -20.53
N VAL A 88 -5.32 8.04 -19.90
CA VAL A 88 -5.68 7.74 -18.52
C VAL A 88 -4.42 7.46 -17.73
N SER A 89 -4.32 8.10 -16.58
CA SER A 89 -3.32 7.84 -15.57
C SER A 89 -3.96 7.81 -14.19
N TYR A 90 -3.30 7.14 -13.25
CA TYR A 90 -3.66 7.20 -11.84
C TYR A 90 -2.54 7.80 -11.02
N ASP A 91 -2.95 8.59 -10.04
CA ASP A 91 -2.07 9.05 -8.97
C ASP A 91 -1.70 7.86 -8.07
N ILE A 92 -0.45 7.83 -7.63
CA ILE A 92 0.11 6.83 -6.71
C ILE A 92 0.95 7.52 -5.62
N ASP A 93 1.08 6.88 -4.45
CA ASP A 93 1.83 7.47 -3.34
C ASP A 93 3.35 7.45 -3.58
N ALA A 94 3.89 6.33 -4.07
CA ALA A 94 5.30 6.25 -4.45
C ALA A 94 5.58 5.16 -5.48
N SER A 95 6.69 5.28 -6.21
CA SER A 95 7.14 4.26 -7.13
C SER A 95 8.64 4.10 -7.17
N HIS A 96 9.10 2.90 -7.48
CA HIS A 96 10.49 2.59 -7.69
C HIS A 96 10.71 2.15 -9.14
N PRO A 97 11.43 2.94 -9.97
CA PRO A 97 11.52 2.68 -11.40
C PRO A 97 12.26 1.39 -11.73
N GLN A 98 13.35 1.08 -11.03
CA GLN A 98 14.16 -0.13 -11.29
C GLN A 98 13.46 -1.42 -10.84
N TRP A 99 12.75 -1.39 -9.70
CA TRP A 99 11.97 -2.55 -9.25
C TRP A 99 10.64 -2.68 -9.95
N HIS A 100 10.20 -1.67 -10.70
CA HIS A 100 8.85 -1.58 -11.24
C HIS A 100 7.79 -1.76 -10.15
N ALA A 101 8.04 -1.16 -8.99
CA ALA A 101 7.18 -1.26 -7.81
C ALA A 101 6.38 0.02 -7.64
N VAL A 102 5.12 -0.12 -7.25
CA VAL A 102 4.26 0.96 -6.77
C VAL A 102 3.97 0.70 -5.30
N LEU A 103 4.07 1.73 -4.47
CA LEU A 103 3.69 1.71 -3.07
C LEU A 103 2.42 2.55 -2.90
N GLU A 104 1.44 1.99 -2.22
CA GLU A 104 0.24 2.68 -1.74
C GLU A 104 0.15 2.52 -0.21
N VAL A 105 -0.02 3.63 0.49
CA VAL A 105 -0.12 3.69 1.95
C VAL A 105 -1.55 4.03 2.32
N GLU A 106 -2.30 3.01 2.67
CA GLU A 106 -3.67 3.16 3.12
C GLU A 106 -3.71 3.38 4.63
N ALA A 107 -4.61 4.23 5.10
CA ALA A 107 -4.92 4.37 6.51
C ALA A 107 -6.42 4.44 6.76
N GLY A 108 -6.81 4.11 7.98
CA GLY A 108 -8.21 4.22 8.38
C GLY A 108 -9.10 3.11 7.84
N ARG A 109 -10.39 3.42 7.65
CA ARG A 109 -11.45 2.50 7.18
C ARG A 109 -11.27 2.05 5.71
N ALA A 110 -10.04 1.85 5.24
CA ALA A 110 -9.70 1.46 3.87
C ALA A 110 -10.51 0.25 3.38
N TRP A 111 -10.75 -0.73 4.27
CA TRP A 111 -11.61 -1.88 3.96
C TRP A 111 -13.08 -1.51 3.74
N LYS A 112 -13.65 -0.61 4.55
CA LYS A 112 -15.06 -0.19 4.39
C LYS A 112 -15.27 0.76 3.21
N GLY A 113 -14.23 1.45 2.76
CA GLY A 113 -14.26 2.37 1.62
C GLY A 113 -13.88 1.75 0.28
N ASN A 114 -13.69 0.42 0.22
CA ASN A 114 -13.19 -0.29 -0.96
C ASN A 114 -11.85 0.25 -1.51
N ALA A 115 -11.05 0.96 -0.70
CA ALA A 115 -9.79 1.54 -1.13
C ALA A 115 -8.82 0.43 -1.55
N ILE A 116 -8.64 -0.57 -0.68
CA ILE A 116 -7.84 -1.77 -0.95
C ILE A 116 -8.25 -2.46 -2.26
N TYR A 117 -9.55 -2.64 -2.52
CA TYR A 117 -10.02 -3.23 -3.77
C TYR A 117 -9.66 -2.36 -4.98
N ARG A 118 -9.86 -1.04 -4.87
CA ARG A 118 -9.46 -0.12 -5.93
C ARG A 118 -7.98 -0.20 -6.21
N ASP A 119 -7.12 -0.22 -5.19
CA ASP A 119 -5.67 -0.17 -5.41
C ASP A 119 -5.17 -1.48 -6.01
N LEU A 120 -5.73 -2.61 -5.57
CA LEU A 120 -5.46 -3.92 -6.18
C LEU A 120 -5.84 -3.96 -7.67
N ILE A 121 -7.00 -3.41 -8.04
CA ILE A 121 -7.47 -3.38 -9.44
C ILE A 121 -6.74 -2.30 -10.26
N ARG A 122 -6.48 -1.12 -9.70
CA ARG A 122 -5.76 -0.05 -10.42
C ARG A 122 -4.34 -0.50 -10.75
N ALA A 123 -3.63 -1.12 -9.80
CA ALA A 123 -2.30 -1.63 -10.04
C ALA A 123 -2.26 -2.72 -11.14
N SER A 124 -3.37 -3.44 -11.38
CA SER A 124 -3.40 -4.49 -12.41
C SER A 124 -3.47 -3.91 -13.83
N ILE A 125 -3.85 -2.65 -13.97
CA ILE A 125 -3.97 -1.96 -15.26
C ILE A 125 -2.93 -0.85 -15.45
N MET A 126 -2.09 -0.57 -14.44
CA MET A 126 -0.95 0.35 -14.60
C MET A 126 0.14 -0.28 -15.47
N VAL A 127 0.63 0.49 -16.45
CA VAL A 127 1.61 0.00 -17.41
C VAL A 127 2.97 -0.20 -16.73
N GLY A 128 3.52 -1.41 -16.89
CA GLY A 128 4.88 -1.74 -16.47
C GLY A 128 5.06 -1.96 -14.97
N VAL A 129 3.98 -2.09 -14.19
CA VAL A 129 4.04 -2.44 -12.77
C VAL A 129 4.24 -3.95 -12.60
N LYS A 130 5.30 -4.34 -11.86
CA LYS A 130 5.60 -5.74 -11.51
C LYS A 130 5.30 -6.06 -10.05
N PHE A 131 5.33 -5.05 -9.18
CA PHE A 131 5.06 -5.19 -7.76
C PHE A 131 4.12 -4.10 -7.25
N LEU A 132 3.10 -4.50 -6.50
CA LEU A 132 2.34 -3.59 -5.64
C LEU A 132 2.80 -3.80 -4.20
N ILE A 133 3.20 -2.73 -3.53
CA ILE A 133 3.43 -2.70 -2.10
C ILE A 133 2.24 -1.98 -1.49
N LEU A 134 1.47 -2.67 -0.66
CA LEU A 134 0.28 -2.12 -0.03
C LEU A 134 0.50 -2.09 1.49
N ALA A 135 0.62 -0.89 2.06
CA ALA A 135 0.76 -0.71 3.50
C ALA A 135 -0.61 -0.37 4.11
N VAL A 136 -1.07 -1.18 5.06
CA VAL A 136 -2.37 -1.01 5.73
C VAL A 136 -2.24 -1.11 7.25
N PRO A 137 -3.16 -0.52 8.04
CA PRO A 137 -3.15 -0.68 9.48
C PRO A 137 -3.32 -2.13 9.92
N ASN A 138 -2.56 -2.55 10.93
CA ASN A 138 -2.81 -3.80 11.63
C ASN A 138 -4.17 -3.79 12.32
N ARG A 139 -4.50 -2.65 12.98
CA ARG A 139 -5.80 -2.40 13.60
C ARG A 139 -6.10 -0.92 13.59
N TYR A 140 -7.27 -0.56 13.06
CA TYR A 140 -7.73 0.83 13.08
C TYR A 140 -8.95 1.00 14.00
N LYS A 141 -8.84 1.86 15.02
CA LYS A 141 -9.97 2.22 15.88
C LYS A 141 -10.73 3.40 15.30
N TYR A 142 -12.05 3.32 15.27
CA TYR A 142 -12.90 4.41 14.82
C TYR A 142 -14.22 4.42 15.59
N ASN A 143 -14.79 5.61 15.74
CA ASN A 143 -16.08 5.78 16.39
C ASN A 143 -17.21 5.54 15.38
N VAL A 144 -18.17 4.72 15.78
CA VAL A 144 -19.45 4.53 15.09
C VAL A 144 -20.54 4.82 16.08
N SER A 145 -21.27 5.92 15.89
CA SER A 145 -22.42 6.30 16.73
C SER A 145 -22.11 6.23 18.24
N GLY A 146 -20.96 6.79 18.66
CA GLY A 146 -20.52 6.80 20.06
C GLY A 146 -19.86 5.50 20.55
N LYS A 147 -19.81 4.43 19.75
CA LYS A 147 -19.14 3.17 20.09
C LYS A 147 -17.81 3.02 19.37
N ILE A 148 -16.75 2.68 20.12
CA ILE A 148 -15.44 2.35 19.54
C ILE A 148 -15.54 1.02 18.81
N SER A 149 -15.35 1.05 17.50
CA SER A 149 -15.19 -0.12 16.64
C SER A 149 -13.73 -0.28 16.23
N THR A 150 -13.29 -1.50 15.90
CA THR A 150 -11.93 -1.78 15.43
C THR A 150 -11.99 -2.50 14.09
N SER A 151 -11.30 -1.98 13.08
CA SER A 151 -11.03 -2.67 11.82
C SER A 151 -9.76 -3.51 11.93
N THR A 152 -9.68 -4.60 11.18
CA THR A 152 -8.49 -5.45 11.05
C THR A 152 -8.06 -5.47 9.59
N ASP A 153 -7.68 -4.30 9.06
CA ASP A 153 -7.47 -4.09 7.63
C ASP A 153 -6.37 -5.01 7.07
N TYR A 154 -5.25 -5.19 7.79
CA TYR A 154 -4.24 -6.18 7.41
C TYR A 154 -4.80 -7.60 7.27
N LYS A 155 -5.61 -8.07 8.22
CA LYS A 155 -6.17 -9.43 8.16
C LYS A 155 -7.11 -9.56 6.97
N ASN A 156 -8.01 -8.60 6.79
CA ASN A 156 -8.98 -8.65 5.70
C ASN A 156 -8.30 -8.57 4.33
N THR A 157 -7.29 -7.71 4.19
CA THR A 157 -6.49 -7.58 2.96
C THR A 157 -5.72 -8.86 2.67
N ARG A 158 -5.12 -9.47 3.69
CA ARG A 158 -4.41 -10.75 3.55
C ARG A 158 -5.36 -11.86 3.08
N ASP A 159 -6.53 -11.98 3.70
CA ASP A 159 -7.52 -13.01 3.35
C ASP A 159 -8.03 -12.81 1.91
N LEU A 160 -8.21 -11.56 1.48
CA LEU A 160 -8.52 -11.22 0.08
C LEU A 160 -7.37 -11.57 -0.87
N ALA A 161 -6.13 -11.25 -0.52
CA ALA A 161 -4.96 -11.58 -1.32
C ALA A 161 -4.77 -13.09 -1.45
N ASP A 162 -4.98 -13.87 -0.39
CA ASP A 162 -4.99 -15.34 -0.44
C ASP A 162 -6.04 -15.84 -1.46
N ALA A 163 -7.25 -15.26 -1.46
CA ALA A 163 -8.29 -15.62 -2.41
C ALA A 163 -7.95 -15.25 -3.86
N LEU A 164 -7.41 -14.04 -4.10
CA LEU A 164 -7.08 -13.55 -5.44
C LEU A 164 -5.88 -14.29 -6.05
N TYR A 165 -4.83 -14.52 -5.27
CA TYR A 165 -3.60 -15.19 -5.75
C TYR A 165 -3.69 -16.72 -5.71
N GLY A 166 -4.66 -17.28 -4.98
CA GLY A 166 -4.94 -18.72 -4.93
C GLY A 166 -5.96 -19.20 -5.96
N ASN A 167 -6.57 -18.29 -6.73
CA ASN A 167 -7.61 -18.62 -7.71
C ASN A 167 -7.05 -18.56 -9.13
N ASP A 168 -7.39 -19.55 -9.98
CA ASP A 168 -6.93 -19.59 -11.37
C ASP A 168 -7.80 -18.79 -12.34
N SER A 169 -9.05 -18.50 -11.99
CA SER A 169 -10.00 -17.76 -12.83
C SER A 169 -9.66 -16.27 -12.93
N PHE A 170 -8.85 -15.75 -12.01
CA PHE A 170 -8.42 -14.35 -12.02
C PHE A 170 -6.97 -14.26 -11.54
N ARG A 171 -6.09 -13.70 -12.38
CA ARG A 171 -4.68 -13.55 -12.05
C ARG A 171 -4.29 -12.08 -12.09
N LEU A 172 -3.73 -11.59 -10.98
CA LEU A 172 -3.14 -10.25 -10.94
C LEU A 172 -1.80 -10.28 -11.70
N PRO A 173 -1.51 -9.26 -12.53
CA PRO A 173 -0.30 -9.23 -13.37
C PRO A 173 0.95 -8.74 -12.62
N TYR A 174 0.88 -8.62 -11.29
CA TYR A 174 1.95 -8.18 -10.41
C TYR A 174 2.02 -9.06 -9.15
N GLN A 175 3.16 -9.05 -8.47
CA GLN A 175 3.29 -9.61 -7.12
C GLN A 175 2.91 -8.58 -6.06
N LEU A 176 2.25 -9.00 -4.99
CA LEU A 176 1.85 -8.11 -3.90
C LEU A 176 2.78 -8.28 -2.70
N MET A 177 3.23 -7.17 -2.12
CA MET A 177 3.78 -7.12 -0.77
C MET A 177 2.80 -6.37 0.13
N LEU A 178 2.18 -7.07 1.07
CA LEU A 178 1.28 -6.48 2.06
C LEU A 178 2.04 -6.18 3.35
N ILE A 179 2.03 -4.92 3.80
CA ILE A 179 2.63 -4.48 5.06
C ILE A 179 1.53 -4.12 6.05
N GLY A 180 1.64 -4.60 7.29
CA GLY A 180 0.75 -4.26 8.40
C GLY A 180 1.45 -3.36 9.41
N TYR A 181 0.90 -2.17 9.69
CA TYR A 181 1.49 -1.19 10.61
C TYR A 181 0.59 -0.69 11.77
#